data_AF-A0A537NUL2-F1
#
_entry.id   AF-A0A537NUL2-F1
#
_cell.length_a   1.000
_cell.length_b   1.000
_cell.length_c   1.000
_cell.angle_alpha   90.00
_cell.angle_beta   90.00
_cell.angle_gamma   90.00
#
_symmetry.space_group_name_H-M   'P 1'
#
loop_
_entity.id
_entity.type
_entity.pdbx_description
1 polymer ?
#
loop_
_entity_poly.entity_id
_entity_poly.type
_entity_poly.pdbx_seq_one_letter_code
_entity_poly.pdbx_strand_id
1 'polypeptide(L)'
;MPATNRLPNIGEVLAPVLKQVPADQQPLLIALTERMAAGRYRDWAANVVDPQQRSLLLACAAREDEVATLIESLYPQAAAMQRKILMGIPDLAETTQALFAAYDIQDQYRLQAQGERLGASTWRSFAKHTTDPRAAELFMRCALLEEESAVVLESVFGSGADANAGI
;
A
#
# COMPACT_ATOMS: atom_id res chain seq x y z
N MET A 1 18.59 16.98 -15.91
CA MET A 1 17.28 17.64 -15.70
C MET A 1 17.03 17.62 -14.20
N PRO A 2 16.73 18.74 -13.52
CA PRO A 2 16.35 18.65 -12.12
C PRO A 2 15.00 17.95 -12.08
N ALA A 3 14.94 16.76 -11.45
CA ALA A 3 13.67 16.11 -11.18
C ALA A 3 12.85 17.07 -10.32
N THR A 4 11.64 17.40 -10.76
CA THR A 4 10.72 18.22 -10.00
C THR A 4 10.53 17.63 -8.62
N ASN A 5 10.73 18.46 -7.59
CA ASN A 5 10.68 18.21 -6.16
C ASN A 5 9.27 17.82 -5.63
N ARG A 6 8.51 17.02 -6.40
CA ARG A 6 7.12 16.66 -6.12
C ARG A 6 6.96 15.15 -6.20
N LEU A 7 6.53 14.54 -5.09
CA LEU A 7 6.16 13.13 -5.05
C LEU A 7 5.05 12.85 -6.09
N PRO A 8 5.10 11.68 -6.76
CA PRO A 8 4.12 11.31 -7.76
C PRO A 8 2.78 11.01 -7.08
N ASN A 9 1.68 11.25 -7.81
CA ASN A 9 0.38 10.82 -7.35
C ASN A 9 0.24 9.29 -7.54
N ILE A 10 0.20 8.53 -6.44
CA ILE A 10 0.10 7.06 -6.49
C ILE A 10 -1.15 6.60 -7.26
N GLY A 11 -2.27 7.31 -7.14
CA GLY A 11 -3.49 6.98 -7.88
C GLY A 11 -3.32 7.09 -9.39
N GLU A 12 -2.58 8.09 -9.87
CA GLU A 12 -2.27 8.24 -11.30
C GLU A 12 -1.32 7.13 -11.79
N VAL A 13 -0.40 6.68 -10.94
CA VAL A 13 0.53 5.58 -11.24
C VAL A 13 -0.18 4.22 -11.27
N LEU A 14 -1.09 3.97 -10.34
CA LEU A 14 -1.80 2.69 -10.21
C LEU A 14 -3.00 2.55 -11.17
N ALA A 15 -3.62 3.66 -11.59
CA ALA A 15 -4.81 3.62 -12.43
C ALA A 15 -4.64 2.83 -13.75
N PRO A 16 -3.52 2.94 -14.50
CA PRO A 16 -3.27 2.12 -15.69
C PRO A 16 -3.16 0.62 -15.38
N VAL A 17 -2.64 0.25 -14.21
CA VAL A 17 -2.52 -1.15 -13.77
C VAL A 17 -3.90 -1.70 -13.41
N LEU A 18 -4.68 -0.95 -12.63
CA LEU A 18 -6.06 -1.34 -12.27
C LEU A 18 -6.96 -1.55 -13.49
N LYS A 19 -6.79 -0.74 -14.54
CA LYS A 19 -7.56 -0.86 -15.79
C LYS A 19 -7.27 -2.13 -16.60
N GLN A 20 -6.15 -2.81 -16.33
CA GLN A 20 -5.81 -4.07 -17.00
C GLN A 20 -6.52 -5.28 -16.38
N VAL A 21 -7.15 -5.10 -15.21
CA VAL A 21 -7.82 -6.18 -14.46
C VAL A 21 -9.33 -5.94 -14.44
N PRO A 22 -10.16 -6.98 -14.70
CA PRO A 22 -11.60 -6.91 -14.53
C PRO A 22 -12.02 -6.36 -13.17
N ALA A 23 -13.07 -5.56 -13.10
CA ALA A 23 -13.48 -4.84 -11.89
C ALA A 23 -13.73 -5.76 -10.67
N ASP A 24 -14.27 -6.95 -10.90
CA ASP A 24 -14.51 -7.97 -9.88
C ASP A 24 -13.21 -8.61 -9.33
N GLN A 25 -12.10 -8.50 -10.06
CA GLN A 25 -10.78 -9.00 -9.70
C GLN A 25 -9.84 -7.89 -9.18
N GLN A 26 -10.23 -6.61 -9.26
CA GLN A 26 -9.41 -5.51 -8.75
C GLN A 26 -9.05 -5.63 -7.26
N PRO A 27 -9.94 -6.10 -6.35
CA PRO A 27 -9.54 -6.35 -4.96
C PRO A 27 -8.37 -7.34 -4.83
N LEU A 28 -8.33 -8.40 -5.65
CA LEU A 28 -7.22 -9.37 -5.63
C LEU A 28 -5.91 -8.79 -6.19
N LEU A 29 -5.98 -7.88 -7.16
CA LEU A 29 -4.82 -7.12 -7.61
C LEU A 29 -4.28 -6.24 -6.47
N ILE A 30 -5.15 -5.55 -5.73
CA ILE A 30 -4.74 -4.70 -4.61
C ILE A 30 -4.18 -5.56 -3.46
N ALA A 31 -4.75 -6.73 -3.18
CA ALA A 31 -4.17 -7.67 -2.21
C ALA A 31 -2.73 -8.09 -2.56
N LEU A 32 -2.39 -8.20 -3.86
CA LEU A 32 -1.01 -8.42 -4.28
C LEU A 32 -0.10 -7.22 -3.98
N THR A 33 -0.60 -6.00 -4.18
CA THR A 33 0.16 -4.79 -3.84
C THR A 33 0.35 -4.65 -2.33
N GLU A 34 -0.60 -5.11 -1.51
CA GLU A 34 -0.43 -5.14 -0.05
C GLU A 34 0.64 -6.14 0.39
N ARG A 35 0.71 -7.33 -0.22
CA ARG A 35 1.84 -8.25 0.04
C ARG A 35 3.19 -7.62 -0.31
N MET A 36 3.26 -6.83 -1.38
CA MET A 36 4.47 -6.08 -1.75
C MET A 36 4.78 -4.96 -0.75
N ALA A 37 3.76 -4.25 -0.26
CA ALA A 37 3.91 -3.25 0.79
C ALA A 37 4.40 -3.85 2.11
N ALA A 38 3.84 -5.00 2.52
CA ALA A 38 4.34 -5.76 3.66
C ALA A 38 5.84 -6.10 3.51
N GLY A 39 6.28 -6.51 2.32
CA GLY A 39 7.69 -6.73 2.01
C GLY A 39 8.54 -5.47 2.24
N ARG A 40 8.10 -4.34 1.68
CA ARG A 40 8.77 -3.05 1.81
C ARG A 40 8.92 -2.58 3.26
N TYR A 41 7.86 -2.70 4.08
CA TYR A 41 7.93 -2.38 5.50
C TYR A 41 8.96 -3.24 6.25
N ARG A 42 9.03 -4.55 5.94
CA ARG A 42 10.04 -5.44 6.55
C ARG A 42 11.46 -5.04 6.13
N ASP A 43 11.66 -4.65 4.87
CA ASP A 43 12.95 -4.16 4.38
C ASP A 43 13.38 -2.88 5.11
N TRP A 44 12.47 -1.92 5.29
CA TRP A 44 12.77 -0.73 6.09
C TRP A 44 13.07 -1.07 7.54
N ALA A 45 12.27 -1.95 8.16
CA ALA A 45 12.48 -2.38 9.55
C ALA A 45 13.86 -3.02 9.77
N ALA A 46 14.36 -3.77 8.79
CA ALA A 46 15.69 -4.39 8.84
C ALA A 46 16.84 -3.36 8.84
N ASN A 47 16.60 -2.18 8.28
CA ASN A 47 17.61 -1.12 8.13
C ASN A 47 17.54 -0.04 9.22
N VAL A 48 16.49 -0.01 10.04
CA VAL A 48 16.34 0.96 11.13
C VAL A 48 17.06 0.49 12.40
N VAL A 49 17.82 1.41 13.01
CA VAL A 49 18.57 1.15 14.25
C VAL A 49 17.67 1.21 15.48
N ASP A 50 16.74 2.17 15.54
CA ASP A 50 15.84 2.35 16.68
C ASP A 50 14.85 1.17 16.80
N PRO A 51 14.89 0.40 17.90
CA PRO A 51 13.97 -0.73 18.12
C PRO A 51 12.49 -0.32 18.12
N GLN A 52 12.16 0.90 18.56
CA GLN A 52 10.78 1.36 18.58
C GLN A 52 10.27 1.60 17.15
N GLN A 53 11.01 2.35 16.35
CA GLN A 53 10.69 2.52 14.92
C GLN A 53 10.64 1.18 14.16
N ARG A 54 11.58 0.26 14.43
CA ARG A 54 11.54 -1.09 13.85
C ARG A 54 10.24 -1.81 14.18
N SER A 55 9.81 -1.78 15.44
CA SER A 55 8.55 -2.41 15.88
C SER A 55 7.34 -1.82 15.16
N LEU A 56 7.30 -0.50 14.99
CA LEU A 56 6.21 0.19 14.28
C LEU A 56 6.15 -0.21 12.81
N LEU A 57 7.30 -0.31 12.12
CA LEU A 57 7.36 -0.76 10.73
C LEU A 57 6.91 -2.22 10.57
N LEU A 58 7.32 -3.10 11.51
CA LEU A 58 6.85 -4.49 11.51
C LEU A 58 5.35 -4.60 11.80
N ALA A 59 4.79 -3.71 12.63
CA ALA A 59 3.35 -3.63 12.85
C ALA A 59 2.61 -3.21 11.59
N CYS A 60 3.12 -2.25 10.82
CA CYS A 60 2.56 -1.90 9.51
C CYS A 60 2.63 -3.09 8.54
N ALA A 61 3.77 -3.77 8.45
CA ALA A 61 3.90 -4.98 7.63
C ALA A 61 2.84 -6.06 7.95
N ALA A 62 2.56 -6.26 9.25
CA ALA A 62 1.55 -7.21 9.70
C ALA A 62 0.13 -6.78 9.31
N ARG A 63 -0.18 -5.48 9.33
CA ARG A 63 -1.47 -4.96 8.84
C ARG A 63 -1.64 -5.21 7.34
N GLU A 64 -0.62 -4.96 6.53
CA GLU A 64 -0.68 -5.22 5.09
C GLU A 64 -0.89 -6.70 4.76
N ASP A 65 -0.22 -7.60 5.50
CA ASP A 65 -0.48 -9.04 5.38
C ASP A 65 -1.91 -9.41 5.76
N GLU A 66 -2.45 -8.75 6.80
CA GLU A 66 -3.82 -8.98 7.26
C GLU A 66 -4.82 -8.51 6.20
N VAL A 67 -4.66 -7.31 5.64
CA VAL A 67 -5.49 -6.80 4.54
C VAL A 67 -5.49 -7.81 3.39
N ALA A 68 -4.31 -8.21 2.89
CA ALA A 68 -4.22 -9.18 1.81
C ALA A 68 -4.95 -10.50 2.15
N THR A 69 -4.76 -11.02 3.37
CA THR A 69 -5.42 -12.26 3.83
C THR A 69 -6.94 -12.13 3.88
N LEU A 70 -7.47 -11.00 4.37
CA LEU A 70 -8.91 -10.75 4.43
C LEU A 70 -9.52 -10.72 3.03
N ILE A 71 -8.87 -10.02 2.10
CA ILE A 71 -9.33 -9.95 0.72
C ILE A 71 -9.25 -11.31 0.04
N GLU A 72 -8.13 -12.03 0.16
CA GLU A 72 -7.97 -13.38 -0.38
C GLU A 72 -9.06 -14.34 0.13
N SER A 73 -9.52 -14.18 1.37
CA SER A 73 -10.58 -15.02 1.96
C SER A 73 -11.96 -14.86 1.31
N LEU A 74 -12.19 -13.77 0.57
CA LEU A 74 -13.43 -13.55 -0.19
C LEU A 74 -13.48 -14.36 -1.49
N TYR A 75 -12.34 -14.89 -1.96
CA TYR A 75 -12.23 -15.51 -3.27
C TYR A 75 -11.80 -16.99 -3.13
N PRO A 76 -12.69 -17.97 -3.44
CA PRO A 76 -12.38 -19.39 -3.29
C PRO A 76 -11.14 -19.90 -4.04
N GLN A 77 -10.67 -19.16 -5.05
CA GLN A 77 -9.48 -19.49 -5.85
C GLN A 77 -8.50 -18.32 -5.92
N ALA A 78 -8.42 -17.50 -4.85
CA ALA A 78 -7.58 -16.30 -4.79
C ALA A 78 -6.19 -16.51 -5.38
N ALA A 79 -5.45 -17.53 -4.90
CA ALA A 79 -4.09 -17.81 -5.37
C ALA A 79 -4.00 -18.12 -6.87
N ALA A 80 -4.97 -18.85 -7.44
CA ALA A 80 -4.97 -19.15 -8.87
C ALA A 80 -5.35 -17.92 -9.71
N MET A 81 -6.26 -17.08 -9.22
CA MET A 81 -6.65 -15.82 -9.86
C MET A 81 -5.50 -14.81 -9.82
N GLN A 82 -4.86 -14.63 -8.66
CA GLN A 82 -3.69 -13.77 -8.50
C GLN A 82 -2.52 -14.19 -9.39
N ARG A 83 -2.25 -15.51 -9.55
CA ARG A 83 -1.26 -15.98 -10.53
C ARG A 83 -1.59 -15.55 -11.96
N LYS A 84 -2.86 -15.61 -12.36
CA LYS A 84 -3.29 -15.15 -13.69
C LYS A 84 -3.16 -13.64 -13.85
N ILE A 85 -3.49 -12.87 -12.81
CA ILE A 85 -3.29 -11.40 -12.78
C ILE A 85 -1.81 -11.08 -12.99
N LEU A 86 -0.91 -11.72 -12.22
CA LEU A 86 0.53 -11.51 -12.34
C LEU A 86 1.08 -11.92 -13.71
N MET A 87 0.56 -12.99 -14.33
CA MET A 87 0.93 -13.35 -15.71
C MET A 87 0.50 -12.27 -16.73
N GLY A 88 -0.59 -11.56 -16.47
CA GLY A 88 -1.06 -10.44 -17.30
C GLY A 88 -0.30 -9.14 -17.05
N ILE A 89 0.36 -9.00 -15.90
CA ILE A 89 1.11 -7.81 -15.48
C ILE A 89 2.46 -8.26 -14.87
N PRO A 90 3.37 -8.83 -15.67
CA PRO A 90 4.58 -9.47 -15.16
C PRO A 90 5.50 -8.49 -14.43
N ASP A 91 5.50 -7.23 -14.84
CA ASP A 91 6.40 -6.20 -14.32
C ASP A 91 5.83 -5.46 -13.09
N LEU A 92 4.72 -5.93 -12.51
CA LEU A 92 4.06 -5.26 -11.38
C LEU A 92 5.00 -5.06 -10.17
N ALA A 93 5.70 -6.12 -9.79
CA ALA A 93 6.64 -6.08 -8.66
C ALA A 93 7.82 -5.14 -8.93
N GLU A 94 8.41 -5.22 -10.12
CA GLU A 94 9.54 -4.36 -10.51
C GLU A 94 9.10 -2.89 -10.61
N THR A 95 7.94 -2.62 -11.21
CA THR A 95 7.38 -1.27 -11.35
C THR A 95 7.12 -0.64 -9.98
N THR A 96 6.50 -1.38 -9.06
CA THR A 96 6.24 -0.89 -7.70
C THR A 96 7.54 -0.71 -6.92
N GLN A 97 8.55 -1.55 -7.11
CA GLN A 97 9.85 -1.36 -6.48
C GLN A 97 10.59 -0.13 -7.03
N ALA A 98 10.65 0.02 -8.35
CA ALA A 98 11.31 1.12 -9.04
C ALA A 98 10.71 2.49 -8.68
N LEU A 99 9.38 2.53 -8.46
CA LEU A 99 8.69 3.73 -8.01
C LEU A 99 9.26 4.28 -6.69
N PHE A 100 9.55 3.42 -5.73
CA PHE A 100 10.07 3.85 -4.42
C PHE A 100 11.58 4.06 -4.43
N ALA A 101 12.32 3.24 -5.18
CA ALA A 101 13.78 3.31 -5.25
C ALA A 101 14.33 4.66 -5.77
N ALA A 102 13.50 5.44 -6.46
CA ALA A 102 13.84 6.78 -6.94
C ALA A 102 13.90 7.86 -5.85
N TYR A 103 13.40 7.57 -4.64
CA TYR A 103 13.25 8.54 -3.56
C TYR A 103 14.12 8.18 -2.35
N ASP A 104 14.47 9.18 -1.55
CA ASP A 104 15.09 8.94 -0.24
C ASP A 104 14.07 8.30 0.72
N ILE A 105 14.55 7.85 1.89
CA ILE A 105 13.71 7.10 2.81
C ILE A 105 12.51 7.92 3.37
N GLN A 106 12.66 9.23 3.54
CA GLN A 106 11.60 10.09 4.08
C GLN A 106 10.49 10.28 3.03
N ASP A 107 10.91 10.50 1.78
CA ASP A 107 10.00 10.60 0.66
C ASP A 107 9.34 9.26 0.32
N GLN A 108 10.04 8.14 0.52
CA GLN A 108 9.44 6.80 0.45
C GLN A 108 8.34 6.60 1.50
N TYR A 109 8.54 7.03 2.75
CA TYR A 109 7.51 6.96 3.79
C TYR A 109 6.30 7.82 3.47
N ARG A 110 6.52 9.05 2.98
CA ARG A 110 5.44 9.93 2.50
C ARG A 110 4.68 9.33 1.33
N LEU A 111 5.38 8.67 0.42
CA LEU A 111 4.78 8.01 -0.73
C LEU A 111 3.94 6.80 -0.32
N GLN A 112 4.44 6.00 0.62
CA GLN A 112 3.68 4.89 1.18
C GLN A 112 2.44 5.41 1.92
N ALA A 113 2.56 6.45 2.75
CA ALA A 113 1.40 7.03 3.44
C ALA A 113 0.30 7.48 2.46
N GLN A 114 0.68 8.08 1.32
CA GLN A 114 -0.28 8.38 0.25
C GLN A 114 -0.93 7.12 -0.33
N GLY A 115 -0.16 6.04 -0.50
CA GLY A 115 -0.64 4.72 -0.88
C GLY A 115 -1.67 4.17 0.11
N GLU A 116 -1.35 4.14 1.40
CA GLU A 116 -2.24 3.70 2.49
C GLU A 116 -3.55 4.51 2.52
N ARG A 117 -3.48 5.84 2.37
CA ARG A 117 -4.68 6.69 2.31
C ARG A 117 -5.54 6.38 1.09
N LEU A 118 -4.91 6.11 -0.06
CA LEU A 118 -5.61 5.71 -1.26
C LEU A 118 -6.23 4.31 -1.12
N GLY A 119 -5.51 3.35 -0.55
CA GLY A 119 -5.99 2.00 -0.24
C GLY A 119 -7.23 2.08 0.65
N ALA A 120 -7.15 2.81 1.75
CA ALA A 120 -8.27 3.05 2.64
C ALA A 120 -9.51 3.67 1.94
N SER A 121 -9.31 4.66 1.06
CA SER A 121 -10.40 5.24 0.28
C SER A 121 -11.00 4.23 -0.71
N THR A 122 -10.15 3.43 -1.34
CA THR A 122 -10.54 2.40 -2.32
C THR A 122 -11.35 1.29 -1.66
N TRP A 123 -10.91 0.80 -0.50
CA TRP A 123 -11.64 -0.19 0.28
C TRP A 123 -13.03 0.31 0.70
N ARG A 124 -13.15 1.55 1.16
CA ARG A 124 -14.47 2.17 1.44
C ARG A 124 -15.36 2.25 0.21
N SER A 125 -14.77 2.55 -0.95
CA SER A 125 -15.51 2.56 -2.21
C SER A 125 -16.04 1.16 -2.53
N PHE A 126 -15.23 0.11 -2.43
CA PHE A 126 -15.72 -1.25 -2.64
C PHE A 126 -16.80 -1.66 -1.63
N ALA A 127 -16.65 -1.31 -0.36
CA ALA A 127 -17.66 -1.55 0.67
C ALA A 127 -19.02 -0.90 0.34
N LYS A 128 -19.01 0.30 -0.24
CA LYS A 128 -20.22 1.02 -0.64
C LYS A 128 -20.93 0.41 -1.85
N HIS A 129 -20.19 -0.22 -2.76
CA HIS A 129 -20.72 -0.70 -4.04
C HIS A 129 -20.96 -2.21 -4.09
N THR A 130 -20.44 -2.98 -3.14
CA THR A 130 -20.74 -4.42 -3.03
C THR A 130 -22.15 -4.66 -2.50
N THR A 131 -22.80 -5.73 -2.98
CA THR A 131 -24.08 -6.22 -2.46
C THR A 131 -23.92 -7.32 -1.41
N ASP A 132 -22.70 -7.85 -1.23
CA ASP A 132 -22.40 -8.86 -0.21
C ASP A 132 -22.06 -8.17 1.12
N PRO A 133 -22.89 -8.34 2.18
CA PRO A 133 -22.65 -7.71 3.47
C PRO A 133 -21.36 -8.18 4.13
N ARG A 134 -20.94 -9.45 3.92
CA ARG A 134 -19.69 -9.96 4.45
C ARG A 134 -18.50 -9.29 3.76
N ALA A 135 -18.57 -9.11 2.44
CA ALA A 135 -17.55 -8.38 1.71
C ALA A 135 -17.49 -6.92 2.15
N ALA A 136 -18.64 -6.27 2.35
CA ALA A 136 -18.68 -4.88 2.82
C ALA A 136 -17.97 -4.70 4.18
N GLU A 137 -18.23 -5.60 5.14
CA GLU A 137 -17.57 -5.58 6.44
C GLU A 137 -16.05 -5.77 6.32
N LEU A 138 -15.60 -6.75 5.52
CA LEU A 138 -14.17 -7.00 5.33
C LEU A 138 -13.47 -5.83 4.65
N PHE A 139 -14.07 -5.21 3.63
CA PHE A 139 -13.52 -4.00 3.01
C PHE A 139 -13.43 -2.85 4.01
N MET A 140 -14.43 -2.64 4.86
CA MET A 140 -14.36 -1.61 5.90
C MET A 140 -13.24 -1.88 6.91
N ARG A 141 -13.02 -3.14 7.29
CA ARG A 141 -11.88 -3.52 8.15
C ARG A 141 -10.55 -3.22 7.48
N CYS A 142 -10.40 -3.56 6.19
CA CYS A 142 -9.18 -3.24 5.43
C CYS A 142 -8.92 -1.73 5.43
N ALA A 143 -9.96 -0.91 5.22
CA ALA A 143 -9.82 0.54 5.22
C ALA A 143 -9.27 1.10 6.56
N LEU A 144 -9.65 0.51 7.69
CA LEU A 144 -9.17 0.94 9.00
C LEU A 144 -7.70 0.54 9.23
N LEU A 145 -7.31 -0.66 8.80
CA LEU A 145 -5.92 -1.14 8.91
C LEU A 145 -4.95 -0.21 8.15
N GLU A 146 -5.31 0.15 6.92
CA GLU A 146 -4.51 1.05 6.08
C GLU A 146 -4.42 2.46 6.67
N GLU A 147 -5.51 2.97 7.27
CA GLU A 147 -5.45 4.25 7.96
C GLU A 147 -4.53 4.25 9.18
N GLU A 148 -4.47 3.15 9.92
CA GLU A 148 -3.52 3.01 11.01
C GLU A 148 -2.07 3.03 10.50
N SER A 149 -1.76 2.31 9.42
CA SER A 149 -0.45 2.34 8.76
C SER A 149 -0.10 3.76 8.27
N ALA A 150 -1.04 4.45 7.62
CA ALA A 150 -0.87 5.83 7.17
C ALA A 150 -0.53 6.79 8.33
N VAL A 151 -1.27 6.70 9.45
CA VAL A 151 -1.04 7.53 10.64
C VAL A 151 0.34 7.27 11.22
N VAL A 152 0.81 6.02 11.28
CA VAL A 152 2.16 5.69 11.76
C VAL A 152 3.22 6.37 10.87
N LEU A 153 3.08 6.24 9.55
CA LEU A 153 4.02 6.86 8.60
C LEU A 153 4.04 8.39 8.70
N GLU A 154 2.87 9.02 8.79
CA GLU A 154 2.77 10.48 8.89
C GLU A 154 3.30 11.02 10.23
N SER A 155 3.01 10.33 11.34
CA SER A 155 3.33 10.83 12.69
C SER A 155 4.77 10.53 13.13
N VAL A 156 5.30 9.37 12.77
CA VAL A 156 6.63 8.92 13.21
C VAL A 156 7.70 9.25 12.17
N PHE A 157 7.32 9.26 10.90
CA PHE A 157 8.25 9.35 9.78
C PHE A 157 7.93 10.49 8.80
N GLY A 158 6.84 11.25 9.00
CA GLY A 158 6.41 12.34 8.10
C GLY A 158 7.07 13.69 8.36
N SER A 159 7.86 13.80 9.44
CA SER A 159 8.56 15.02 9.87
C SER A 159 9.87 15.23 9.10
N GLY A 160 9.76 15.46 7.79
CA GLY A 160 10.87 15.82 6.89
C GLY A 160 10.96 17.31 6.54
N ALA A 161 10.15 18.19 7.14
CA ALA A 161 10.23 19.62 6.93
C ALA A 161 10.14 20.32 8.29
N ASP A 162 11.30 20.81 8.77
CA ASP A 162 11.51 21.94 9.72
C ASP A 162 12.77 21.75 10.57
N ALA A 163 13.90 21.38 9.96
CA ALA A 163 15.22 21.49 10.59
C ALA A 163 16.10 22.59 9.95
N ASN A 164 15.54 23.47 9.13
CA ASN A 164 16.30 24.58 8.54
C ASN A 164 15.41 25.79 8.20
N ALA A 165 14.90 26.48 9.22
CA ALA A 165 14.36 27.84 9.07
C ALA A 165 14.50 28.64 10.37
N GLY A 166 15.63 29.35 10.53
CA GLY A 166 15.85 30.47 11.46
C GLY A 166 15.87 30.11 12.95
N ILE A 167 16.86 30.49 13.75
CA ILE A 167 17.61 31.76 13.84
C ILE A 167 19.06 31.45 14.21
#